data_AF-A0A925KQN2-F1
#
_entry.id   AF-A0A925KQN2-F1
#
_cell.length_a   1.000
_cell.length_b   1.000
_cell.length_c   1.000
_cell.angle_alpha   90.00
_cell.angle_beta   90.00
_cell.angle_gamma   90.00
#
_symmetry.space_group_name_H-M   'P 1'
#
loop_
_entity.id
_entity.type
_entity.pdbx_description
1 polymer ?
#
loop_
_entity_poly.entity_id
_entity_poly.type
_entity_poly.pdbx_seq_one_letter_code
_entity_poly.pdbx_strand_id
1 'polypeptide(L)'
;MQDEWKGTAALVYRPSIYLRHEIAGSYSYIKMDEAVLAEFNPRYFRNGDNKHSALTLTYSFEYDDRDLRIYPTSGVKAGFEVQKIGWGNQDDENVLTSTISMEWNHSLSKRLLQRLSTLGRYSLSRSQPSYHHYEGLGNGQKFIRGYELYVIN
;
A
#
# COMPACT_ATOMS: atom_id res chain seq x y z
N MET A 1 -0.65 26.89 -7.97
CA MET A 1 0.46 26.45 -7.10
C MET A 1 -0.06 25.37 -6.17
N GLN A 2 0.66 24.25 -5.98
CA GLN A 2 0.22 23.13 -5.14
C GLN A 2 1.13 23.05 -3.91
N ASP A 3 0.53 23.18 -2.72
CA ASP A 3 1.25 23.01 -1.46
C ASP A 3 0.92 21.62 -0.89
N GLU A 4 1.96 20.84 -0.65
CA GLU A 4 1.85 19.48 -0.13
C GLU A 4 2.73 19.29 1.10
N TRP A 5 2.13 18.84 2.19
CA TRP A 5 2.82 18.46 3.42
C TRP A 5 2.55 17.00 3.72
N LYS A 6 3.63 16.24 3.94
CA LYS A 6 3.57 14.82 4.31
C LYS A 6 4.43 14.58 5.53
N GLY A 7 3.85 13.96 6.55
CA GLY A 7 4.57 13.50 7.74
C GLY A 7 4.30 12.02 7.95
N THR A 8 5.35 11.23 8.21
CA THR A 8 5.22 9.80 8.46
C THR A 8 5.99 9.43 9.72
N ALA A 9 5.36 8.68 10.61
CA ALA A 9 5.97 8.08 11.78
C ALA A 9 5.77 6.56 11.70
N ALA A 10 6.81 5.79 11.99
CA ALA A 10 6.75 4.33 11.97
C ALA A 10 7.44 3.73 13.20
N LEU A 11 6.82 2.69 13.75
CA LEU A 11 7.35 1.87 14.83
C LEU A 11 7.54 0.45 14.31
N VAL A 12 8.77 -0.05 14.44
CA VAL A 12 9.15 -1.39 13.99
C VAL A 12 9.49 -2.25 15.20
N TYR A 13 8.84 -3.40 15.31
CA TYR A 13 9.09 -4.40 16.33
C TYR A 13 9.53 -5.72 15.70
N ARG A 14 10.70 -6.24 16.10
CA ARG A 14 11.30 -7.46 15.53
C ARG A 14 11.63 -8.47 16.64
N PRO A 15 10.68 -9.35 16.99
CA PRO A 15 10.90 -10.33 18.06
C PRO A 15 11.87 -11.45 17.65
N SER A 16 12.05 -11.70 16.36
CA SER A 16 13.02 -12.67 15.84
C SER A 16 13.66 -12.19 14.54
N ILE A 17 14.66 -12.92 14.05
CA ILE A 17 15.29 -12.63 12.75
C ILE A 17 14.33 -12.84 11.57
N TYR A 18 13.33 -13.71 11.75
CA TYR A 18 12.34 -14.08 10.72
C TYR A 18 11.07 -13.24 10.79
N LEU A 19 10.76 -12.63 11.95
CA LEU A 19 9.51 -11.91 12.20
C LEU A 19 9.74 -10.40 12.26
N ARG A 20 8.88 -9.65 11.57
CA ARG A 20 8.84 -8.18 11.64
C ARG A 20 7.40 -7.69 11.68
N HIS A 21 7.13 -6.82 12.64
CA HIS A 21 5.91 -6.06 12.76
C HIS A 21 6.24 -4.58 12.55
N GLU A 22 5.42 -3.86 11.83
CA GLU A 22 5.57 -2.43 11.63
C GLU A 22 4.20 -1.74 11.66
N ILE A 23 4.11 -0.67 12.43
CA ILE A 23 2.95 0.21 12.49
C ILE A 23 3.42 1.58 12.01
N ALA A 24 2.82 2.09 10.95
CA ALA A 24 3.14 3.39 10.38
C ALA A 24 1.88 4.27 10.31
N GLY A 25 1.98 5.48 10.82
CA GLY A 25 1.01 6.55 10.64
C GLY A 25 1.56 7.61 9.70
N SER A 26 0.83 7.95 8.66
CA SER A 26 1.18 9.01 7.72
C SER A 26 0.06 10.03 7.63
N TYR A 27 0.39 11.30 7.78
CA TYR A 27 -0.52 12.41 7.57
C TYR A 27 -0.13 13.14 6.30
N SER A 28 -1.10 13.33 5.41
CA SER A 28 -0.93 14.06 4.16
C SER A 28 -1.91 15.23 4.13
N TYR A 29 -1.40 16.39 3.74
CA TYR A 29 -2.17 17.61 3.54
C TYR A 29 -1.84 18.16 2.16
N ILE A 30 -2.86 18.33 1.34
CA ILE A 30 -2.75 18.85 -0.02
C ILE A 30 -3.67 20.05 -0.12
N LYS A 31 -3.13 21.17 -0.60
CA LYS A 31 -3.91 22.35 -0.96
C LYS A 31 -3.73 22.61 -2.45
N MET A 32 -4.85 22.68 -3.16
CA MET A 32 -4.88 23.03 -4.59
C MET A 32 -5.35 24.47 -4.79
N ASP A 33 -4.84 25.09 -5.86
CA ASP A 33 -5.22 26.44 -6.25
C ASP A 33 -6.63 26.46 -6.87
N GLU A 34 -7.44 27.47 -6.54
CA GLU A 34 -8.86 27.58 -6.96
C GLU A 34 -9.02 27.60 -8.49
N ALA A 35 -8.02 28.09 -9.23
CA ALA A 35 -8.04 28.14 -10.69
C ALA A 35 -8.08 26.75 -11.36
N VAL A 36 -7.50 25.71 -10.74
CA VAL A 36 -7.44 24.36 -11.32
C VAL A 36 -8.75 23.58 -11.10
N LEU A 37 -9.41 23.81 -9.96
CA LEU A 37 -10.72 23.21 -9.65
C LEU A 37 -11.84 23.73 -10.56
N ALA A 38 -11.74 24.99 -11.02
CA ALA A 38 -12.74 25.63 -11.86
C ALA A 38 -12.64 25.27 -13.36
N GLU A 39 -11.44 25.04 -13.91
CA GLU A 39 -11.25 24.82 -15.36
C GLU A 39 -11.20 23.34 -15.80
N PHE A 40 -10.73 22.40 -14.98
CA PHE A 40 -10.37 21.05 -15.49
C PHE A 40 -11.15 19.87 -14.88
N ASN A 41 -11.53 19.87 -13.60
CA ASN A 41 -12.40 18.80 -13.04
C ASN A 41 -13.07 19.21 -11.69
N PRO A 42 -14.38 19.51 -11.68
CA PRO A 42 -15.10 19.90 -10.45
C PRO A 42 -15.22 18.79 -9.39
N ARG A 43 -14.84 17.55 -9.70
CA ARG A 43 -14.92 16.38 -8.80
C ARG A 43 -13.57 15.89 -8.29
N TYR A 44 -12.54 16.73 -8.36
CA TYR A 44 -11.20 16.34 -7.91
C TYR A 44 -11.14 16.00 -6.41
N PHE A 45 -11.91 16.73 -5.60
CA PHE A 45 -12.25 16.38 -4.21
C PHE A 45 -13.77 16.26 -4.10
N ARG A 46 -14.28 15.36 -3.25
CA ARG A 46 -15.69 14.96 -3.24
C ARG A 46 -16.65 16.12 -2.91
N ASN A 47 -16.17 17.17 -2.23
CA ASN A 47 -16.96 18.34 -1.84
C ASN A 47 -16.59 19.65 -2.58
N GLY A 48 -15.68 19.63 -3.55
CA GLY A 48 -15.21 20.87 -4.23
C GLY A 48 -14.33 21.77 -3.35
N ASP A 49 -13.90 21.28 -2.18
CA ASP A 49 -13.00 21.99 -1.28
C ASP A 49 -11.57 22.02 -1.83
N ASN A 50 -10.89 23.16 -1.62
CA ASN A 50 -9.52 23.42 -2.08
C ASN A 50 -8.43 22.82 -1.17
N LYS A 51 -8.83 22.10 -0.11
CA LYS A 51 -7.95 21.50 0.91
C LYS A 51 -8.40 20.08 1.17
N HIS A 52 -7.45 19.15 1.11
CA HIS A 52 -7.66 17.76 1.44
C HIS A 52 -6.60 17.30 2.45
N SER A 53 -7.05 16.68 3.53
CA SER A 53 -6.15 16.04 4.49
C SER A 53 -6.59 14.63 4.77
N ALA A 54 -5.64 13.69 4.72
CA ALA A 54 -5.89 12.30 5.01
C ALA A 54 -4.86 11.76 6.00
N LEU A 55 -5.36 11.08 7.04
CA LEU A 55 -4.57 10.26 7.94
C LEU A 55 -4.61 8.82 7.47
N THR A 56 -3.45 8.25 7.21
CA THR A 56 -3.26 6.85 6.82
C THR A 56 -2.59 6.10 7.96
N LEU A 57 -3.22 5.02 8.42
CA LEU A 57 -2.60 4.06 9.33
C LEU A 57 -2.37 2.75 8.59
N THR A 58 -1.14 2.26 8.65
CA THR A 58 -0.74 0.99 8.05
C THR A 58 -0.15 0.11 9.13
N TYR A 59 -0.63 -1.13 9.20
CA TYR A 59 0.02 -2.20 9.94
C TYR A 59 0.53 -3.24 8.95
N SER A 60 1.80 -3.60 9.05
CA SER A 60 2.41 -4.66 8.26
C SER A 60 3.07 -5.71 9.15
N PHE A 61 2.94 -6.95 8.70
CA PHE A 61 3.54 -8.13 9.27
C PHE A 61 4.30 -8.87 8.18
N GLU A 62 5.53 -9.25 8.48
CA GLU A 62 6.39 -10.03 7.60
C GLU A 62 6.98 -11.22 8.36
N TYR A 63 6.88 -12.39 7.74
CA TYR A 63 7.62 -13.59 8.08
C TYR A 63 8.51 -13.96 6.90
N ASP A 64 9.82 -14.10 7.11
CA ASP A 64 10.78 -14.49 6.07
C ASP A 64 11.78 -15.47 6.65
N ASP A 65 11.61 -16.77 6.39
CA ASP A 65 12.54 -17.84 6.78
C ASP A 65 13.36 -18.39 5.61
N ARG A 66 13.38 -17.66 4.49
CA ARG A 66 14.13 -18.04 3.30
C ARG A 66 15.62 -18.11 3.62
N ASP A 67 16.27 -19.10 3.03
CA ASP A 67 17.72 -19.31 3.14
C ASP A 67 18.52 -18.12 2.60
N LEU A 68 18.14 -17.62 1.42
CA LEU A 68 18.75 -16.49 0.73
C LEU A 68 17.68 -15.53 0.23
N ARG A 69 17.88 -14.23 0.43
CA ARG A 69 16.91 -13.21 0.01
C ARG A 69 16.85 -12.99 -1.50
N ILE A 70 17.98 -13.12 -2.20
CA ILE A 70 18.10 -12.77 -3.63
C ILE A 70 17.72 -13.95 -4.53
N TYR A 71 18.09 -15.17 -4.15
CA TYR A 71 17.76 -16.41 -4.85
C TYR A 71 17.43 -17.52 -3.84
N PRO A 72 16.21 -17.50 -3.28
CA PRO A 72 15.83 -18.50 -2.29
C PRO A 72 15.80 -19.88 -2.92
N THR A 73 16.49 -20.85 -2.33
CA THR A 73 16.38 -22.25 -2.75
C THR A 73 15.38 -23.02 -1.90
N SER A 74 15.12 -22.52 -0.68
CA SER A 74 14.18 -23.09 0.26
C SER A 74 13.60 -22.03 1.19
N GLY A 75 12.41 -22.33 1.73
CA GLY A 75 11.73 -21.50 2.72
C GLY A 75 10.51 -20.77 2.17
N VAL A 76 9.93 -19.96 3.03
CA VAL A 76 8.66 -19.27 2.90
C VAL A 76 8.86 -17.80 3.26
N LYS A 77 8.27 -16.93 2.46
CA LYS A 77 8.03 -15.55 2.83
C LYS A 77 6.54 -15.29 2.84
N ALA A 78 6.00 -14.83 3.95
CA ALA A 78 4.61 -14.44 4.08
C ALA A 78 4.52 -12.99 4.54
N GLY A 79 3.55 -12.26 3.98
CA GLY A 79 3.29 -10.87 4.30
C GLY A 79 1.80 -10.64 4.50
N PHE A 80 1.48 -9.80 5.47
CA PHE A 80 0.13 -9.30 5.68
C PHE A 80 0.21 -7.80 5.94
N GLU A 81 -0.67 -7.05 5.29
CA GLU A 81 -0.77 -5.62 5.52
C GLU A 81 -2.23 -5.20 5.57
N VAL A 82 -2.56 -4.34 6.52
CA VAL A 82 -3.84 -3.65 6.58
C VAL A 82 -3.57 -2.15 6.59
N GLN A 83 -4.21 -1.45 5.68
CA GLN A 83 -4.12 -0.01 5.54
C GLN A 83 -5.50 0.60 5.68
N LYS A 84 -5.60 1.59 6.55
CA LYS A 84 -6.78 2.42 6.74
C LYS A 84 -6.46 3.86 6.37
N ILE A 85 -7.18 4.40 5.39
CA ILE A 85 -7.10 5.80 4.98
C ILE A 85 -8.37 6.51 5.44
N GLY A 86 -8.17 7.62 6.16
CA GLY A 86 -9.20 8.48 6.76
C GLY A 86 -9.88 7.90 8.00
N TRP A 87 -10.15 8.79 8.95
CA TRP A 87 -10.55 8.50 10.33
C TRP A 87 -11.67 9.47 10.77
N GLY A 88 -12.89 9.26 10.27
CA GLY A 88 -14.06 10.03 10.73
C GLY A 88 -15.27 9.92 9.80
N ASN A 89 -16.41 10.45 10.24
CA ASN A 89 -17.59 10.67 9.39
C ASN A 89 -17.47 11.92 8.50
N GLN A 90 -16.44 12.75 8.74
CA GLN A 90 -16.17 14.00 8.02
C GLN A 90 -14.94 13.94 7.10
N ASP A 91 -14.17 12.85 7.13
CA ASP A 91 -13.07 12.67 6.20
C ASP A 91 -13.64 12.18 4.86
N ASP A 92 -13.30 12.87 3.78
CA ASP A 92 -13.74 12.56 2.41
C ASP A 92 -13.27 11.18 1.93
N GLU A 93 -12.38 10.54 2.69
CA GLU A 93 -11.81 9.25 2.38
C GLU A 93 -12.03 8.27 3.52
N ASN A 94 -12.58 7.10 3.18
CA ASN A 94 -12.75 6.01 4.13
C ASN A 94 -12.44 4.73 3.38
N VAL A 95 -11.15 4.37 3.33
CA VAL A 95 -10.69 3.19 2.58
C VAL A 95 -10.01 2.25 3.56
N LEU A 96 -10.45 0.99 3.56
CA LEU A 96 -9.80 -0.08 4.31
C LEU A 96 -9.35 -1.14 3.32
N THR A 97 -8.04 -1.28 3.18
CA THR A 97 -7.41 -2.25 2.29
C THR A 97 -6.69 -3.30 3.13
N SER A 98 -6.88 -4.57 2.80
CA SER A 98 -6.03 -5.66 3.27
C SER A 98 -5.25 -6.25 2.10
N THR A 99 -3.99 -6.58 2.34
CA THR A 99 -3.10 -7.25 1.39
C THR A 99 -2.49 -8.47 2.06
N ILE A 100 -2.50 -9.61 1.36
CA ILE A 100 -1.82 -10.84 1.78
C ILE A 100 -0.86 -11.23 0.66
N SER A 101 0.37 -11.57 1.03
CA SER A 101 1.37 -12.12 0.11
C SER A 101 1.97 -13.40 0.68
N MET A 102 2.26 -14.35 -0.19
CA MET A 102 2.95 -15.58 0.17
C MET A 102 3.87 -16.02 -0.98
N GLU A 103 5.10 -16.37 -0.64
CA GLU A 103 6.09 -16.95 -1.53
C GLU A 103 6.62 -18.23 -0.89
N TRP A 104 6.54 -19.35 -1.59
CA TRP A 104 7.10 -20.62 -1.19
C TRP A 104 8.16 -21.06 -2.20
N ASN A 105 9.35 -21.40 -1.69
CA ASN A 105 10.48 -21.83 -2.48
C ASN A 105 10.89 -23.25 -2.06
N HIS A 106 11.09 -24.12 -3.04
CA HIS A 106 11.51 -25.49 -2.78
C HIS A 106 12.43 -26.00 -3.89
N SER A 107 13.53 -26.62 -3.50
CA SER A 107 14.49 -27.27 -4.41
C SER A 107 14.10 -28.74 -4.61
N LEU A 108 13.59 -29.10 -5.80
CA LEU A 108 13.29 -30.49 -6.15
C LEU A 108 14.56 -31.28 -6.49
N SER A 109 15.61 -30.61 -6.99
CA SER A 109 16.92 -31.21 -7.25
C SER A 109 18.03 -30.14 -7.23
N LYS A 110 19.31 -30.54 -7.28
CA LYS A 110 20.45 -29.61 -7.33
C LYS A 110 20.41 -28.61 -8.50
N ARG A 111 19.54 -28.84 -9.50
CA ARG A 111 19.39 -27.97 -10.69
C ARG A 111 17.97 -27.49 -10.92
N LEU A 112 16.99 -27.97 -10.14
CA LEU A 112 15.57 -27.64 -10.32
C LEU A 112 15.01 -26.98 -9.06
N LEU A 113 14.71 -25.70 -9.19
CA LEU A 113 14.12 -24.87 -8.15
C LEU A 113 12.68 -24.54 -8.55
N GLN A 114 11.76 -24.68 -7.61
CA GLN A 114 10.37 -24.28 -7.76
C GLN A 114 10.09 -23.11 -6.83
N ARG A 115 9.40 -22.11 -7.37
CA ARG A 115 8.89 -20.97 -6.62
C ARG A 115 7.42 -20.77 -6.95
N LEU A 116 6.61 -20.67 -5.91
CA LEU A 116 5.19 -20.34 -5.99
C LEU A 116 4.94 -19.04 -5.24
N SER A 117 4.33 -18.06 -5.90
CA SER A 117 4.04 -16.76 -5.31
C SER A 117 2.59 -16.37 -5.53
N THR A 118 1.93 -15.91 -4.47
CA THR A 118 0.53 -15.46 -4.49
C THR A 118 0.44 -14.09 -3.83
N LEU A 119 -0.33 -13.19 -4.44
CA LEU A 119 -0.66 -11.88 -3.88
C LEU A 119 -2.18 -11.70 -3.97
N GLY A 120 -2.81 -11.36 -2.85
CA GLY A 120 -4.22 -10.97 -2.78
C GLY A 120 -4.34 -9.58 -2.17
N ARG A 121 -5.16 -8.72 -2.77
CA ARG A 121 -5.53 -7.42 -2.22
C ARG A 121 -7.05 -7.31 -2.21
N TYR A 122 -7.61 -6.89 -1.08
CA TYR A 122 -9.04 -6.72 -0.91
C TYR A 122 -9.31 -5.34 -0.32
N SER A 123 -10.23 -4.59 -0.94
CA SER A 123 -10.70 -3.31 -0.42
C SER A 123 -12.09 -3.50 0.16
N LEU A 124 -12.23 -3.28 1.46
CA LEU A 124 -13.49 -3.40 2.20
C LEU A 124 -14.39 -2.18 2.03
N SER A 125 -13.86 -1.06 1.53
CA SER A 125 -14.67 0.14 1.33
C SER A 125 -15.39 0.14 -0.01
N ARG A 126 -16.68 0.46 0.01
CA ARG A 126 -17.52 0.69 -1.18
C ARG A 126 -17.40 2.11 -1.73
N SER A 127 -16.74 3.02 -1.02
CA SER A 127 -16.47 4.37 -1.54
C SER A 127 -15.23 4.35 -2.41
N GLN A 128 -15.35 4.82 -3.65
CA GLN A 128 -14.21 5.07 -4.52
C GLN A 128 -13.26 6.04 -3.79
N PRO A 129 -11.98 5.68 -3.56
CA PRO A 129 -11.00 6.60 -3.02
C PRO A 129 -10.96 7.84 -3.92
N SER A 130 -10.68 9.02 -3.36
CA SER A 130 -10.37 10.18 -4.21
C SER A 130 -9.17 9.83 -5.10
N TYR A 131 -9.11 10.41 -6.30
CA TYR A 131 -8.10 10.09 -7.32
C TYR A 131 -6.66 10.16 -6.76
N HIS A 132 -6.43 11.01 -5.76
CA HIS A 132 -5.15 11.18 -5.08
C HIS A 132 -4.69 10.00 -4.21
N HIS A 133 -5.62 9.22 -3.67
CA HIS A 133 -5.36 8.06 -2.82
C HIS A 133 -5.69 6.74 -3.52
N TYR A 134 -5.97 6.80 -4.83
CA TYR A 134 -6.10 5.63 -5.68
C TYR A 134 -4.71 5.04 -5.97
N GLU A 135 -4.11 4.42 -4.97
CA GLU A 135 -2.90 3.63 -5.16
C GLU A 135 -3.30 2.28 -5.77
N GLY A 136 -3.21 2.20 -7.11
CA GLY A 136 -3.26 0.94 -7.84
C GLY A 136 -2.27 -0.09 -7.26
N LEU A 137 -2.47 -1.36 -7.56
CA LEU A 137 -1.48 -2.40 -7.27
C LEU A 137 -0.15 -2.01 -7.96
N GLY A 138 0.84 -1.52 -7.21
CA GLY A 138 2.10 -1.02 -7.79
C GLY A 138 2.94 -0.07 -6.94
N ASN A 139 2.42 0.51 -5.85
CA ASN A 139 3.23 1.36 -4.97
C ASN A 139 4.02 0.52 -3.93
N GLY A 140 5.35 0.70 -3.92
CA GLY A 140 6.27 0.11 -2.95
C GLY A 140 6.76 -1.31 -3.27
N GLN A 141 7.07 -2.12 -2.24
CA GLN A 141 7.62 -3.49 -2.38
C GLN A 141 6.62 -4.53 -2.94
N LYS A 142 5.42 -4.10 -3.34
CA LYS A 142 4.32 -4.95 -3.81
C LYS A 142 4.25 -4.96 -5.33
N PHE A 143 5.26 -5.57 -5.94
CA PHE A 143 5.36 -5.71 -7.39
C PHE A 143 5.02 -7.14 -7.83
N ILE A 144 4.01 -7.31 -8.68
CA ILE A 144 3.80 -8.55 -9.42
C ILE A 144 4.59 -8.44 -10.73
N ARG A 145 5.60 -9.29 -10.93
CA ARG A 145 6.32 -9.37 -12.21
C ARG A 145 5.36 -9.80 -13.33
N GLY A 146 5.32 -9.05 -14.43
CA GLY A 146 4.55 -9.42 -15.62
C GLY A 146 3.20 -8.71 -15.79
N TYR A 147 2.83 -7.81 -14.87
CA TYR A 147 1.75 -6.85 -15.08
C TYR A 147 2.37 -5.46 -15.28
N GLU A 148 2.08 -4.81 -16.41
CA GLU A 148 2.38 -3.40 -16.60
C GLU A 148 1.59 -2.55 -15.60
N LEU A 149 2.17 -1.40 -15.21
CA LEU A 149 1.46 -0.39 -14.44
C LEU A 149 0.16 -0.03 -15.19
N TYR A 150 -0.99 -0.42 -14.66
CA TYR A 150 -2.23 0.25 -15.01
C TYR A 150 -2.24 1.62 -14.33
N VAL A 151 -1.54 2.58 -14.93
CA VAL A 151 -1.85 4.01 -14.76
C VAL A 151 -3.16 4.23 -15.51
N ILE A 152 -4.29 4.04 -14.83
CA ILE A 152 -5.55 4.58 -15.34
C ILE A 152 -5.52 6.06 -14.95
N ASN A 153 -5.24 6.89 -15.95
CA ASN A 153 -5.48 8.33 -15.92
C ASN A 153 -6.98 8.64 -15.86
#